data_AF-A0A970WGU3-F1
#
_entry.id   AF-A0A970WGU3-F1
#
_cell.length_a   1.000
_cell.length_b   1.000
_cell.length_c   1.000
_cell.angle_alpha   90.00
_cell.angle_beta   90.00
_cell.angle_gamma   90.00
#
_symmetry.space_group_name_H-M   'P 1'
#
loop_
_entity.id
_entity.type
_entity.pdbx_description
1 polymer ?
#
loop_
_entity_poly.entity_id
_entity_poly.type
_entity_poly.pdbx_seq_one_letter_code
_entity_poly.pdbx_strand_id
1 'polypeptide(L)'
;MRLSVMQDDRFPFSLTRVLLRICTAQSGWFFAPVSVTLLFMLTTPADATVILAGDPNTIEMNAFPFGGKAFAEPGTRYQQVYNASLFPKSFTIDKISFFGHSGPFQPDRTFIMRLSTTSKAVNGLDTVSLANNVGPDDTLFASMSPNGTIPDKFTFDGTDFLYDPTKGNLLVEILIPGGSVNYHLYDGYAKAHNGTFGNISSRAHDFDSGFESFGLVTEFEGANVPEPTALAIWSALGGLGMIAARRRRKTA
;
A
#
# COMPACT_ATOMS: atom_id res chain seq x y z
N MET A 1 -8.15 -66.34 16.49
CA MET A 1 -7.19 -66.77 15.47
C MET A 1 -6.00 -65.83 15.56
N ARG A 2 -4.90 -66.30 16.15
CA ARG A 2 -3.72 -65.52 16.53
C ARG A 2 -2.55 -66.12 15.74
N LEU A 3 -1.79 -65.32 14.99
CA LEU A 3 -0.35 -65.54 14.84
C LEU A 3 0.33 -64.33 14.16
N SER A 4 1.35 -63.82 14.84
CA SER A 4 2.49 -63.04 14.31
C SER A 4 3.34 -63.87 13.34
N VAL A 5 4.26 -63.19 12.64
CA VAL A 5 5.64 -63.58 12.21
C VAL A 5 6.00 -62.62 11.04
N MET A 6 6.98 -61.71 11.05
CA MET A 6 8.40 -61.67 11.48
C MET A 6 9.39 -62.27 10.45
N GLN A 7 10.39 -61.45 10.06
CA GLN A 7 11.66 -61.77 9.34
C GLN A 7 11.52 -62.23 7.87
N ASP A 8 12.44 -61.93 6.94
CA ASP A 8 13.88 -62.17 7.03
C ASP A 8 14.73 -61.41 5.99
N ASP A 9 16.01 -61.41 6.32
CA ASP A 9 17.27 -60.90 5.79
C ASP A 9 17.68 -61.07 4.31
N ARG A 10 18.59 -60.14 3.93
CA ARG A 10 19.88 -60.31 3.19
C ARG A 10 19.91 -60.64 1.68
N PHE A 11 20.45 -59.65 0.93
CA PHE A 11 21.47 -59.67 -0.16
C PHE A 11 22.01 -61.03 -0.65
N PRO A 12 22.40 -61.21 -1.95
CA PRO A 12 23.70 -60.67 -2.42
C PRO A 12 24.00 -60.51 -3.96
N PHE A 13 25.16 -59.87 -4.26
CA PHE A 13 26.00 -59.92 -5.50
C PHE A 13 25.39 -59.46 -6.86
N SER A 14 26.08 -58.97 -7.90
CA SER A 14 27.42 -58.43 -8.17
C SER A 14 27.55 -58.17 -9.69
N LEU A 15 28.23 -57.08 -10.08
CA LEU A 15 29.03 -56.89 -11.30
C LEU A 15 28.38 -57.02 -12.71
N THR A 16 28.32 -55.89 -13.42
CA THR A 16 28.78 -55.84 -14.82
C THR A 16 29.51 -54.51 -15.08
N ARG A 17 30.78 -54.63 -15.47
CA ARG A 17 31.72 -53.54 -15.75
C ARG A 17 31.45 -52.96 -17.14
N VAL A 18 31.33 -51.63 -17.25
CA VAL A 18 31.62 -50.92 -18.51
C VAL A 18 32.85 -50.06 -18.26
N LEU A 19 33.98 -50.54 -18.79
CA LEU A 19 35.27 -49.85 -18.80
C LEU A 19 35.23 -48.75 -19.86
N LEU A 20 35.13 -47.49 -19.44
CA LEU A 20 35.48 -46.36 -20.30
C LEU A 20 36.94 -45.95 -20.02
N ARG A 21 37.81 -46.19 -21.01
CA ARG A 21 39.22 -45.78 -21.00
C ARG A 21 39.28 -44.25 -21.02
N ILE A 22 39.78 -43.64 -19.94
CA ILE A 22 40.22 -42.24 -19.94
C ILE A 22 41.65 -42.22 -20.47
N CYS A 23 41.83 -41.82 -21.72
CA CYS A 23 43.13 -41.43 -22.25
C CYS A 23 43.57 -40.14 -21.53
N THR A 24 44.64 -40.25 -20.76
CA THR A 24 45.41 -39.10 -20.28
C THR A 24 46.11 -38.43 -21.45
N ALA A 25 45.66 -37.23 -21.82
CA ALA A 25 46.47 -36.25 -22.53
C ALA A 25 46.66 -35.05 -21.60
N GLN A 26 47.85 -34.97 -21.01
CA GLN A 26 48.35 -33.79 -20.34
C GLN A 26 48.56 -32.69 -21.38
N SER A 27 47.88 -31.55 -21.25
CA SER A 27 48.45 -30.22 -21.55
C SER A 27 47.43 -29.12 -21.33
N GLY A 28 47.80 -28.10 -20.56
CA GLY A 28 47.31 -26.74 -20.80
C GLY A 28 46.05 -26.31 -20.02
N TRP A 29 46.27 -25.86 -18.79
CA TRP A 29 45.86 -24.54 -18.27
C TRP A 29 44.35 -24.18 -18.20
N PHE A 30 44.00 -23.70 -17.00
CA PHE A 30 42.85 -22.86 -16.59
C PHE A 30 41.63 -23.54 -15.95
N PHE A 31 41.67 -23.47 -14.62
CA PHE A 31 40.51 -23.38 -13.74
C PHE A 31 39.58 -22.23 -14.18
N ALA A 32 38.30 -22.53 -14.39
CA ALA A 32 37.23 -21.54 -14.34
C ALA A 32 36.28 -21.90 -13.19
N PRO A 33 36.31 -21.19 -12.05
CA PRO A 33 35.19 -21.27 -11.13
C PRO A 33 34.06 -20.42 -11.72
N VAL A 34 32.93 -21.05 -11.97
CA VAL A 34 31.66 -20.38 -12.25
C VAL A 34 31.26 -19.65 -10.97
N SER A 35 31.59 -18.36 -10.87
CA SER A 35 31.10 -17.49 -9.80
C SER A 35 29.62 -17.20 -10.04
N VAL A 36 28.76 -17.91 -9.32
CA VAL A 36 27.36 -17.51 -9.11
C VAL A 36 27.39 -16.32 -8.17
N THR A 37 27.31 -15.10 -8.71
CA THR A 37 27.13 -13.90 -7.89
C THR A 37 25.66 -13.83 -7.49
N LEU A 38 25.34 -14.35 -6.31
CA LEU A 38 24.02 -14.20 -5.70
C LEU A 38 23.88 -12.74 -5.25
N LEU A 39 23.14 -11.93 -6.02
CA LEU A 39 22.77 -10.57 -5.64
C LEU A 39 21.72 -10.69 -4.53
N PHE A 40 22.16 -10.70 -3.27
CA PHE A 40 21.27 -10.51 -2.14
C PHE A 40 20.70 -9.09 -2.24
N MET A 41 19.47 -8.95 -2.75
CA MET A 41 18.67 -7.78 -2.43
C MET A 41 18.48 -7.80 -0.93
N LEU A 42 19.18 -6.90 -0.24
CA LEU A 42 18.93 -6.61 1.17
C LEU A 42 17.53 -6.03 1.25
N THR A 43 16.53 -6.89 1.47
CA THR A 43 15.19 -6.47 1.84
C THR A 43 15.31 -5.91 3.26
N THR A 44 15.42 -4.59 3.39
CA THR A 44 15.26 -3.95 4.71
C THR A 44 13.85 -4.27 5.20
N PRO A 45 13.67 -4.70 6.46
CA PRO A 45 12.33 -4.85 7.01
C PRO A 45 11.63 -3.49 6.88
N ALA A 46 10.47 -3.51 6.24
CA ALA A 46 9.61 -2.35 6.15
C ALA A 46 9.04 -2.09 7.55
N ASP A 47 9.53 -1.06 8.22
CA ASP A 47 8.92 -0.58 9.47
C ASP A 47 7.60 0.12 9.16
N ALA A 48 6.56 -0.19 9.93
CA ALA A 48 5.26 0.46 9.82
C ALA A 48 5.43 1.96 10.12
N THR A 49 5.18 2.78 9.12
CA THR A 49 5.28 4.23 9.13
C THR A 49 3.87 4.80 9.13
N VAL A 50 3.66 5.84 9.94
CA VAL A 50 2.37 6.53 10.07
C VAL A 50 2.47 7.95 9.52
N ILE A 51 1.50 8.36 8.69
CA ILE A 51 1.35 9.72 8.17
C ILE A 51 -0.03 10.24 8.58
N LEU A 52 -0.06 11.34 9.32
CA LEU A 52 -1.28 11.95 9.83
C LEU A 52 -1.63 13.22 9.02
N ALA A 53 -2.87 13.30 8.54
CA ALA A 53 -3.45 14.46 7.88
C ALA A 53 -4.55 15.08 8.75
N GLY A 54 -4.28 16.26 9.31
CA GLY A 54 -5.17 16.97 10.24
C GLY A 54 -4.86 16.73 11.72
N ASP A 55 -5.58 17.39 12.62
CA ASP A 55 -5.42 17.26 14.07
C ASP A 55 -6.49 16.34 14.68
N PRO A 56 -6.15 15.15 15.20
CA PRO A 56 -7.10 14.24 15.83
C PRO A 56 -7.70 14.79 17.14
N ASN A 57 -7.15 15.88 17.70
CA ASN A 57 -7.72 16.56 18.86
C ASN A 57 -8.73 17.64 18.48
N THR A 58 -8.98 17.87 17.19
CA THR A 58 -10.03 18.78 16.74
C THR A 58 -11.38 18.44 17.37
N ILE A 59 -12.13 19.51 17.67
CA ILE A 59 -13.54 19.45 18.08
C ILE A 59 -14.48 19.61 16.89
N GLU A 60 -13.94 19.97 15.72
CA GLU A 60 -14.71 20.08 14.50
C GLU A 60 -15.09 18.69 14.02
N MET A 61 -16.30 18.59 13.48
CA MET A 61 -16.93 17.32 13.16
C MET A 61 -17.59 17.38 11.79
N ASN A 62 -17.66 16.24 11.12
CA ASN A 62 -18.29 16.12 9.81
C ASN A 62 -19.05 14.80 9.71
N ALA A 63 -20.27 14.90 9.21
CA ALA A 63 -21.14 13.73 9.09
C ALA A 63 -20.83 12.90 7.83
N PHE A 64 -20.28 13.52 6.78
CA PHE A 64 -20.02 12.83 5.51
C PHE A 64 -18.66 12.08 5.52
N PRO A 65 -18.55 10.93 4.86
CA PRO A 65 -19.62 10.13 4.27
C PRO A 65 -20.32 9.22 5.30
N PHE A 66 -19.82 9.11 6.53
CA PHE A 66 -20.07 7.94 7.38
C PHE A 66 -21.38 7.94 8.16
N GLY A 67 -21.97 9.10 8.44
CA GLY A 67 -23.19 9.22 9.24
C GLY A 67 -24.21 10.25 8.73
N GLY A 68 -23.81 11.17 7.85
CA GLY A 68 -24.65 12.28 7.39
C GLY A 68 -25.53 11.96 6.18
N LYS A 69 -26.73 12.55 6.17
CA LYS A 69 -27.65 12.51 5.02
C LYS A 69 -27.24 13.48 3.90
N ALA A 70 -27.45 13.10 2.64
CA ALA A 70 -27.40 14.06 1.54
C ALA A 70 -28.64 14.96 1.51
N PHE A 71 -28.45 16.25 1.22
CA PHE A 71 -29.54 17.23 1.18
C PHE A 71 -30.12 17.43 -0.22
N ALA A 72 -29.43 17.03 -1.30
CA ALA A 72 -29.83 17.39 -2.67
C ALA A 72 -29.36 16.39 -3.76
N GLU A 73 -29.60 15.07 -3.58
CA GLU A 73 -29.18 13.94 -4.46
C GLU A 73 -27.90 13.21 -4.01
N PRO A 74 -27.62 11.99 -4.50
CA PRO A 74 -27.83 10.73 -3.78
C PRO A 74 -26.88 10.46 -2.59
N GLY A 75 -25.88 11.32 -2.32
CA GLY A 75 -24.86 11.07 -1.29
C GLY A 75 -24.12 9.77 -1.52
N THR A 76 -23.65 9.56 -2.74
CA THR A 76 -23.02 8.31 -3.18
C THR A 76 -21.51 8.38 -3.18
N ARG A 77 -20.92 9.58 -3.10
CA ARG A 77 -19.51 9.75 -3.39
C ARG A 77 -18.89 10.86 -2.57
N TYR A 78 -17.86 10.49 -1.81
CA TYR A 78 -17.01 11.41 -1.07
C TYR A 78 -15.58 11.27 -1.57
N GLN A 79 -14.96 12.37 -1.96
CA GLN A 79 -13.56 12.40 -2.37
C GLN A 79 -12.80 13.37 -1.48
N GLN A 80 -11.61 12.95 -1.06
CA GLN A 80 -10.68 13.80 -0.34
C GLN A 80 -9.31 13.69 -0.95
N VAL A 81 -8.76 14.85 -1.32
CA VAL A 81 -7.41 14.96 -1.87
C VAL A 81 -6.43 15.33 -0.76
N TYR A 82 -5.28 14.69 -0.74
CA TYR A 82 -4.20 14.93 0.21
C TYR A 82 -2.98 15.40 -0.53
N ASN A 83 -2.37 16.48 -0.03
CA ASN A 83 -1.21 17.08 -0.67
C ASN A 83 -0.05 16.08 -0.74
N ALA A 84 0.57 15.95 -1.91
CA ALA A 84 1.74 15.11 -2.11
C ALA A 84 2.88 15.41 -1.14
N SER A 85 3.00 16.65 -0.64
CA SER A 85 4.00 17.04 0.35
C SER A 85 3.90 16.30 1.69
N LEU A 86 2.77 15.65 2.00
CA LEU A 86 2.64 14.78 3.18
C LEU A 86 3.47 13.50 3.06
N PHE A 87 3.82 13.11 1.83
CA PHE A 87 4.51 11.88 1.52
C PHE A 87 5.88 12.25 0.93
N PRO A 88 6.96 12.29 1.74
CA PRO A 88 8.26 12.78 1.28
C PRO A 88 8.91 11.86 0.21
N LYS A 89 8.42 10.63 0.06
CA LYS A 89 8.85 9.63 -0.91
C LYS A 89 7.72 8.65 -1.19
N SER A 90 7.92 7.73 -2.13
CA SER A 90 6.95 6.67 -2.41
C SER A 90 6.61 5.87 -1.16
N PHE A 91 5.32 5.62 -0.99
CA PHE A 91 4.74 5.08 0.23
C PHE A 91 3.72 4.01 -0.14
N THR A 92 3.87 2.82 0.42
CA THR A 92 2.88 1.75 0.27
C THR A 92 1.87 1.91 1.38
N ILE A 93 0.62 2.24 1.04
CA ILE A 93 -0.49 2.36 2.00
C ILE A 93 -1.14 0.99 2.13
N ASP A 94 -1.24 0.48 3.35
CA ASP A 94 -1.96 -0.78 3.64
C ASP A 94 -3.14 -0.56 4.60
N LYS A 95 -3.17 0.56 5.33
CA LYS A 95 -4.30 0.96 6.16
C LYS A 95 -4.59 2.44 6.06
N ILE A 96 -5.89 2.75 6.10
CA ILE A 96 -6.39 4.11 6.21
C ILE A 96 -7.35 4.18 7.37
N SER A 97 -7.08 5.06 8.33
CA SER A 97 -7.94 5.27 9.50
C SER A 97 -8.54 6.66 9.51
N PHE A 98 -9.77 6.76 9.99
CA PHE A 98 -10.42 8.02 10.32
C PHE A 98 -10.68 8.07 11.82
N PHE A 99 -10.75 9.29 12.35
CA PHE A 99 -11.03 9.53 13.76
C PHE A 99 -12.50 9.79 13.96
N GLY A 100 -13.15 9.02 14.82
CA GLY A 100 -14.55 9.24 15.19
C GLY A 100 -14.71 10.40 16.17
N HIS A 101 -15.90 10.99 16.14
CA HIS A 101 -16.30 12.02 17.08
C HIS A 101 -17.49 11.55 17.91
N SER A 102 -18.61 11.18 17.27
CA SER A 102 -19.84 10.77 17.96
C SER A 102 -20.85 10.11 17.00
N GLY A 103 -21.93 9.55 17.56
CA GLY A 103 -23.08 9.05 16.79
C GLY A 103 -22.83 7.75 16.02
N PRO A 104 -23.84 7.21 15.31
CA PRO A 104 -23.74 5.94 14.62
C PRO A 104 -23.28 6.06 13.17
N PHE A 105 -22.68 4.99 12.64
CA PHE A 105 -22.56 4.82 11.19
C PHE A 105 -23.94 4.81 10.53
N GLN A 106 -23.98 5.15 9.25
CA GLN A 106 -25.17 4.93 8.44
C GLN A 106 -25.53 3.43 8.44
N PRO A 107 -26.76 3.05 8.86
CA PRO A 107 -27.17 1.66 8.90
C PRO A 107 -27.26 1.06 7.49
N ASP A 108 -26.92 -0.22 7.37
CA ASP A 108 -27.03 -1.00 6.13
C ASP A 108 -26.30 -0.35 4.94
N ARG A 109 -25.13 0.25 5.21
CA ARG A 109 -24.27 0.85 4.19
C ARG A 109 -22.91 0.17 4.10
N THR A 110 -22.49 -0.02 2.86
CA THR A 110 -21.14 -0.43 2.51
C THR A 110 -20.39 0.77 1.99
N PHE A 111 -19.24 1.06 2.59
CA PHE A 111 -18.29 2.07 2.15
C PHE A 111 -17.20 1.37 1.36
N ILE A 112 -17.09 1.69 0.08
CA ILE A 112 -16.05 1.15 -0.80
C ILE A 112 -15.00 2.24 -0.97
N MET A 113 -13.79 1.97 -0.49
CA MET A 113 -12.67 2.88 -0.60
C MET A 113 -11.83 2.55 -1.84
N ARG A 114 -11.57 3.57 -2.64
CA ARG A 114 -10.69 3.53 -3.81
C ARG A 114 -9.60 4.57 -3.68
N LEU A 115 -8.42 4.25 -4.19
CA LEU A 115 -7.26 5.13 -4.17
C LEU A 115 -6.76 5.36 -5.60
N SER A 116 -6.38 6.59 -5.87
CA SER A 116 -5.70 6.98 -7.10
C SER A 116 -4.76 8.15 -6.83
N THR A 117 -3.84 8.41 -7.76
CA THR A 117 -3.22 9.73 -7.88
C THR A 117 -4.18 10.71 -8.54
N THR A 118 -3.96 12.02 -8.41
CA THR A 118 -4.72 13.04 -9.13
C THR A 118 -3.87 14.25 -9.44
N SER A 119 -4.10 14.87 -10.60
CA SER A 119 -3.50 16.15 -10.98
C SER A 119 -4.22 17.35 -10.38
N LYS A 120 -5.37 17.13 -9.72
CA LYS A 120 -6.13 18.19 -9.06
C LYS A 120 -5.40 18.68 -7.82
N ALA A 121 -5.36 20.00 -7.64
CA ALA A 121 -4.78 20.62 -6.45
C ALA A 121 -5.71 20.44 -5.23
N VAL A 122 -5.13 20.55 -4.03
CA VAL A 122 -5.91 20.87 -2.83
C VAL A 122 -6.66 22.18 -3.08
N ASN A 123 -7.94 22.23 -2.72
CA ASN A 123 -8.90 23.29 -3.03
C ASN A 123 -9.20 23.45 -4.54
N GLY A 124 -8.87 22.45 -5.36
CA GLY A 124 -9.04 22.46 -6.81
C GLY A 124 -9.71 21.22 -7.39
N LEU A 125 -10.43 20.45 -6.57
CA LEU A 125 -11.26 19.33 -7.03
C LEU A 125 -12.45 19.85 -7.86
N ASP A 126 -12.81 19.12 -8.91
CA ASP A 126 -14.04 19.32 -9.66
C ASP A 126 -15.23 18.91 -8.79
N THR A 127 -16.04 19.88 -8.37
CA THR A 127 -17.20 19.68 -7.49
C THR A 127 -18.49 19.39 -8.27
N VAL A 128 -18.44 19.44 -9.61
CA VAL A 128 -19.59 19.20 -10.48
C VAL A 128 -19.50 17.79 -11.08
N SER A 129 -18.32 17.42 -11.59
CA SER A 129 -18.05 16.12 -12.15
C SER A 129 -16.92 15.43 -11.38
N LEU A 130 -17.29 14.78 -10.28
CA LEU A 130 -16.35 14.08 -9.39
C LEU A 130 -15.48 13.03 -10.12
N ALA A 131 -15.96 12.49 -11.25
CA ALA A 131 -15.18 11.57 -12.08
C ALA A 131 -13.92 12.21 -12.67
N ASN A 132 -13.91 13.52 -12.91
CA ASN A 132 -12.77 14.26 -13.43
C ASN A 132 -11.62 14.39 -12.42
N ASN A 133 -11.85 14.03 -11.15
CA ASN A 133 -10.83 14.06 -10.12
C ASN A 133 -10.00 12.78 -10.07
N VAL A 134 -10.56 11.66 -10.54
CA VAL A 134 -9.95 10.33 -10.42
C VAL A 134 -8.80 10.16 -11.39
N GLY A 135 -7.70 9.59 -10.91
CA GLY A 135 -6.52 9.31 -11.70
C GLY A 135 -6.61 8.02 -12.50
N PRO A 136 -5.66 7.80 -13.43
CA PRO A 136 -5.62 6.59 -14.27
C PRO A 136 -5.22 5.32 -13.50
N ASP A 137 -4.68 5.45 -12.29
CA ASP A 137 -4.25 4.37 -11.40
C ASP A 137 -5.29 4.05 -10.31
N ASP A 138 -6.56 4.37 -10.57
CA ASP A 138 -7.68 4.08 -9.68
C ASP A 138 -7.81 2.58 -9.37
N THR A 139 -7.74 2.26 -8.09
CA THR A 139 -7.76 0.88 -7.59
C THR A 139 -8.70 0.74 -6.41
N LEU A 140 -9.36 -0.42 -6.31
CA LEU A 140 -10.07 -0.79 -5.10
C LEU A 140 -9.05 -0.99 -3.99
N PHE A 141 -9.21 -0.29 -2.87
CA PHE A 141 -8.35 -0.45 -1.70
C PHE A 141 -9.02 -1.34 -0.66
N ALA A 142 -10.23 -0.98 -0.23
CA ALA A 142 -10.94 -1.69 0.83
C ALA A 142 -12.46 -1.54 0.69
N SER A 143 -13.21 -2.38 1.41
CA SER A 143 -14.65 -2.25 1.56
C SER A 143 -15.05 -2.60 2.99
N MET A 144 -15.92 -1.79 3.60
CA MET A 144 -16.38 -1.97 4.96
C MET A 144 -17.89 -1.76 5.05
N SER A 145 -18.60 -2.59 5.82
CA SER A 145 -20.01 -2.37 6.16
C SER A 145 -20.15 -2.27 7.68
N PRO A 146 -19.75 -1.13 8.27
CA PRO A 146 -19.75 -0.95 9.71
C PRO A 146 -21.19 -0.82 10.24
N ASN A 147 -21.37 -1.18 11.50
CA ASN A 147 -22.65 -1.05 12.21
C ASN A 147 -22.40 -0.48 13.60
N GLY A 148 -23.42 0.19 14.16
CA GLY A 148 -23.36 0.75 15.52
C GLY A 148 -22.66 2.11 15.58
N THR A 149 -22.16 2.46 16.75
CA THR A 149 -21.52 3.75 17.05
C THR A 149 -20.18 3.89 16.32
N ILE A 150 -19.90 5.07 15.77
CA ILE A 150 -18.57 5.42 15.25
C ILE A 150 -17.59 5.41 16.44
N PRO A 151 -16.55 4.55 16.43
CA PRO A 151 -15.54 4.51 17.47
C PRO A 151 -14.55 5.68 17.32
N ASP A 152 -13.76 5.98 18.36
CA ASP A 152 -12.76 7.06 18.36
C ASP A 152 -11.77 6.99 17.19
N LYS A 153 -11.49 5.78 16.69
CA LYS A 153 -10.72 5.53 15.47
C LYS A 153 -11.29 4.27 14.78
N PHE A 154 -11.48 4.33 13.48
CA PHE A 154 -11.88 3.17 12.66
C PHE A 154 -11.01 3.07 11.42
N THR A 155 -10.68 1.84 11.03
CA THR A 155 -9.61 1.54 10.08
C THR A 155 -10.13 0.68 8.94
N PHE A 156 -9.82 1.09 7.72
CA PHE A 156 -9.92 0.28 6.52
C PHE A 156 -8.58 -0.43 6.32
N ASP A 157 -8.53 -1.72 6.61
CA ASP A 157 -7.45 -2.61 6.19
C ASP A 157 -7.68 -2.97 4.72
N GLY A 158 -6.78 -2.51 3.85
CA GLY A 158 -6.92 -2.65 2.41
C GLY A 158 -5.84 -3.50 1.77
N THR A 159 -5.90 -3.61 0.45
CA THR A 159 -4.78 -4.11 -0.34
C THR A 159 -3.73 -3.03 -0.50
N ASP A 160 -2.45 -3.41 -0.45
CA ASP A 160 -1.32 -2.50 -0.67
C ASP A 160 -1.53 -1.58 -1.89
N PHE A 161 -1.46 -0.27 -1.66
CA PHE A 161 -1.47 0.75 -2.70
C PHE A 161 -0.14 1.49 -2.71
N LEU A 162 0.64 1.33 -3.79
CA LEU A 162 1.90 2.04 -3.98
C LEU A 162 1.65 3.46 -4.47
N TYR A 163 1.68 4.42 -3.54
CA TYR A 163 1.56 5.83 -3.85
C TYR A 163 2.92 6.45 -4.22
N ASP A 164 2.93 7.21 -5.32
CA ASP A 164 4.08 7.96 -5.81
C ASP A 164 3.75 9.47 -5.83
N PRO A 165 4.27 10.27 -4.88
CA PRO A 165 3.96 11.69 -4.77
C PRO A 165 4.45 12.52 -5.97
N THR A 166 5.31 11.97 -6.83
CA THR A 166 5.76 12.66 -8.04
C THR A 166 4.71 12.65 -9.16
N LYS A 167 3.69 11.77 -9.07
CA LYS A 167 2.63 11.63 -10.06
C LYS A 167 1.40 12.50 -9.79
N GLY A 168 1.35 13.17 -8.65
CA GLY A 168 0.23 14.01 -8.25
C GLY A 168 -0.11 13.86 -6.78
N ASN A 169 -1.22 14.45 -6.36
CA ASN A 169 -1.77 14.31 -5.01
C ASN A 169 -2.44 12.94 -4.85
N LEU A 170 -2.59 12.48 -3.61
CA LEU A 170 -3.35 11.27 -3.30
C LEU A 170 -4.84 11.62 -3.28
N LEU A 171 -5.66 10.87 -4.00
CA LEU A 171 -7.11 10.93 -3.92
C LEU A 171 -7.63 9.70 -3.18
N VAL A 172 -8.32 9.93 -2.06
CA VAL A 172 -9.14 8.92 -1.40
C VAL A 172 -10.58 9.13 -1.83
N GLU A 173 -11.17 8.11 -2.42
CA GLU A 173 -12.57 8.08 -2.80
C GLU A 173 -13.31 7.05 -1.97
N ILE A 174 -14.48 7.45 -1.46
CA ILE A 174 -15.41 6.58 -0.75
C ILE A 174 -16.72 6.58 -1.52
N LEU A 175 -17.08 5.41 -2.03
CA LEU A 175 -18.35 5.16 -2.70
C LEU A 175 -19.33 4.51 -1.72
N ILE A 176 -20.58 4.95 -1.78
CA ILE A 176 -21.71 4.38 -1.05
C ILE A 176 -22.72 3.85 -2.07
N PRO A 177 -22.65 2.56 -2.46
CA PRO A 177 -23.65 1.96 -3.33
C PRO A 177 -25.05 2.12 -2.72
N GLY A 178 -26.00 2.60 -3.51
CA GLY A 178 -27.36 2.90 -3.03
C GLY A 178 -27.50 4.24 -2.29
N GLY A 179 -26.42 5.02 -2.16
CA GLY A 179 -26.42 6.37 -1.62
C GLY A 179 -26.61 6.45 -0.11
N SER A 180 -26.49 7.66 0.43
CA SER A 180 -26.73 7.92 1.85
C SER A 180 -28.19 7.65 2.24
N VAL A 181 -28.44 7.22 3.47
CA VAL A 181 -29.79 7.14 4.02
C VAL A 181 -30.24 8.50 4.55
N ASN A 182 -31.47 8.90 4.24
CA ASN A 182 -32.13 10.03 4.89
C ASN A 182 -32.56 9.62 6.30
N TYR A 183 -31.66 9.72 7.28
CA TYR A 183 -32.00 9.48 8.67
C TYR A 183 -31.92 10.77 9.49
N HIS A 184 -33.09 11.38 9.75
CA HIS A 184 -33.20 12.65 10.48
C HIS A 184 -32.89 12.56 11.99
N LEU A 185 -32.48 11.40 12.50
CA LEU A 185 -32.43 11.15 13.94
C LEU A 185 -31.04 10.86 14.49
N TYR A 186 -30.06 10.49 13.65
CA TYR A 186 -28.71 10.18 14.13
C TYR A 186 -27.66 10.43 13.06
N ASP A 187 -27.10 11.64 13.00
CA ASP A 187 -25.88 11.88 12.24
C ASP A 187 -24.70 11.35 13.06
N GLY A 188 -24.03 10.31 12.57
CA GLY A 188 -22.68 9.98 13.02
C GLY A 188 -21.69 10.98 12.48
N TYR A 189 -20.71 11.34 13.29
CA TYR A 189 -19.68 12.29 12.95
C TYR A 189 -18.29 11.70 13.11
N ALA A 190 -17.45 11.95 12.11
CA ALA A 190 -16.00 11.82 12.20
C ALA A 190 -15.38 13.20 12.47
N LYS A 191 -14.17 13.20 13.01
CA LYS A 191 -13.38 14.41 13.20
C LYS A 191 -12.93 14.98 11.87
N ALA A 192 -12.96 16.29 11.77
CA ALA A 192 -12.70 17.00 10.53
C ALA A 192 -12.01 18.33 10.76
N HIS A 193 -11.58 18.96 9.68
CA HIS A 193 -11.44 20.40 9.61
C HIS A 193 -12.43 20.92 8.57
N ASN A 194 -13.07 22.04 8.88
CA ASN A 194 -14.22 22.61 8.18
C ASN A 194 -13.91 24.06 7.78
N GLY A 195 -13.07 24.21 6.75
CA GLY A 195 -12.52 25.51 6.32
C GLY A 195 -11.15 25.82 6.92
N THR A 196 -10.59 24.92 7.74
CA THR A 196 -9.32 25.09 8.46
C THR A 196 -8.25 24.07 8.09
N PHE A 197 -8.52 23.15 7.14
CA PHE A 197 -7.55 22.13 6.69
C PHE A 197 -6.37 22.74 5.90
N GLY A 198 -6.54 23.95 5.35
CA GLY A 198 -5.51 24.69 4.62
C GLY A 198 -5.10 23.99 3.32
N ASN A 199 -3.79 23.91 3.08
CA ASN A 199 -3.22 23.29 1.88
C ASN A 199 -2.88 21.80 2.07
N ILE A 200 -3.21 21.20 3.21
CA ILE A 200 -2.92 19.79 3.50
C ILE A 200 -3.93 18.88 2.80
N SER A 201 -5.22 19.23 2.86
CA SER A 201 -6.30 18.44 2.27
C SER A 201 -7.50 19.31 1.94
N SER A 202 -8.32 18.83 1.01
CA SER A 202 -9.65 19.38 0.70
C SER A 202 -10.54 18.25 0.20
N ARG A 203 -11.84 18.48 0.09
CA ARG A 203 -12.80 17.46 -0.33
C ARG A 203 -13.74 17.93 -1.44
N ALA A 204 -14.33 16.98 -2.14
CA ALA A 204 -15.46 17.18 -3.04
C ALA A 204 -16.42 16.01 -2.90
N HIS A 205 -17.72 16.27 -2.88
CA HIS A 205 -18.71 15.23 -2.61
C HIS A 205 -20.11 15.64 -3.07
N ASP A 206 -21.02 14.68 -3.19
CA ASP A 206 -22.41 14.88 -3.63
C ASP A 206 -23.44 14.91 -2.49
N PHE A 207 -23.02 15.19 -1.24
CA PHE A 207 -23.93 15.22 -0.08
C PHE A 207 -24.54 16.60 0.17
N ASP A 208 -23.70 17.63 0.11
CA ASP A 208 -24.01 19.03 0.44
C ASP A 208 -22.84 19.93 -0.03
N SER A 209 -22.55 20.99 0.72
CA SER A 209 -21.49 21.98 0.54
C SER A 209 -20.26 21.73 1.45
N GLY A 210 -19.29 22.66 1.39
CA GLY A 210 -18.06 22.62 2.18
C GLY A 210 -16.97 21.80 1.49
N PHE A 211 -16.21 22.46 0.60
CA PHE A 211 -15.21 21.83 -0.26
C PHE A 211 -13.79 22.34 0.03
N GLU A 212 -13.63 23.65 0.13
CA GLU A 212 -12.33 24.31 0.30
C GLU A 212 -11.83 24.29 1.74
N SER A 213 -10.66 23.70 1.98
CA SER A 213 -10.09 23.48 3.30
C SER A 213 -11.02 22.68 4.22
N PHE A 214 -11.86 21.82 3.63
CA PHE A 214 -12.68 20.83 4.33
C PHE A 214 -12.12 19.43 4.15
N GLY A 215 -12.20 18.59 5.17
CA GLY A 215 -11.77 17.19 5.07
C GLY A 215 -11.84 16.47 6.41
N LEU A 216 -11.83 15.14 6.37
CA LEU A 216 -11.72 14.29 7.54
C LEU A 216 -10.28 14.20 8.02
N VAL A 217 -10.09 14.13 9.32
CA VAL A 217 -8.79 13.78 9.91
C VAL A 217 -8.51 12.33 9.57
N THR A 218 -7.36 12.09 8.93
CA THR A 218 -7.04 10.80 8.33
C THR A 218 -5.63 10.38 8.71
N GLU A 219 -5.45 9.10 8.98
CA GLU A 219 -4.15 8.50 9.22
C GLU A 219 -3.88 7.41 8.16
N PHE A 220 -2.71 7.48 7.54
CA PHE A 220 -2.21 6.48 6.61
C PHE A 220 -1.14 5.67 7.32
N GLU A 221 -1.30 4.35 7.37
CA GLU A 221 -0.26 3.43 7.81
C GLU A 221 0.25 2.64 6.61
N GLY A 222 1.51 2.21 6.71
CA GLY A 222 2.13 1.34 5.73
C GLY A 222 3.64 1.47 5.74
N ALA A 223 4.28 1.40 4.58
CA ALA A 223 5.73 1.33 4.48
C ALA A 223 6.31 2.32 3.47
N ASN A 224 7.37 3.00 3.90
CA ASN A 224 8.24 3.71 2.96
C ASN A 224 8.93 2.71 2.03
N VAL A 225 8.84 2.92 0.71
CA VAL A 225 9.56 2.06 -0.23
C VAL A 225 11.07 2.33 -0.09
N PRO A 226 11.89 1.31 0.22
CA PRO A 226 13.33 1.50 0.30
C PRO A 226 13.85 1.91 -1.07
N GLU A 227 14.55 3.04 -1.13
CA GLU A 227 15.35 3.34 -2.32
C GLU A 227 16.41 2.23 -2.43
N PRO A 228 16.62 1.63 -3.63
CA PRO A 228 17.74 0.72 -3.82
C PRO A 228 19.00 1.52 -3.54
N THR A 229 19.59 1.31 -2.35
CA THR A 229 20.72 2.12 -1.90
C THR A 229 21.79 2.12 -2.99
N ALA A 230 22.13 3.30 -3.50
CA ALA A 230 23.17 3.45 -4.51
C ALA A 230 24.48 2.74 -4.08
N LEU A 231 24.71 2.58 -2.77
CA LEU A 231 25.79 1.79 -2.19
C LEU A 231 25.79 0.31 -2.60
N ALA A 232 24.63 -0.34 -2.78
CA ALA A 232 24.55 -1.70 -3.29
C ALA A 232 25.01 -1.77 -4.77
N ILE A 233 24.66 -0.76 -5.57
CA ILE A 233 25.09 -0.65 -6.96
C ILE A 233 26.59 -0.32 -7.02
N TRP A 234 27.08 0.64 -6.22
CA TRP A 234 28.48 1.02 -6.18
C TRP A 234 29.38 -0.08 -5.60
N SER A 235 28.91 -0.85 -4.61
CA SER A 235 29.66 -2.00 -4.09
C SER A 235 29.69 -3.17 -5.08
N ALA A 236 28.61 -3.41 -5.83
CA ALA A 236 28.60 -4.38 -6.93
C ALA A 236 29.56 -3.96 -8.06
N LEU A 237 29.54 -2.68 -8.47
CA LEU A 237 30.46 -2.15 -9.49
C LEU A 237 31.91 -2.15 -9.01
N GLY A 238 32.16 -1.76 -7.76
CA GLY A 238 33.48 -1.79 -7.14
C GLY A 238 34.04 -3.22 -7.02
N GLY A 239 33.19 -4.20 -6.69
CA GLY A 239 33.55 -5.61 -6.66
C GLY A 239 33.94 -6.16 -8.04
N LEU A 240 33.21 -5.80 -9.10
CA LEU A 240 33.55 -6.16 -10.48
C LEU A 240 34.87 -5.52 -10.93
N GLY A 241 35.12 -4.25 -10.58
CA GLY A 241 36.38 -3.57 -10.86
C GLY A 241 37.60 -4.23 -10.21
N MET A 242 37.45 -4.68 -8.95
CA MET A 242 38.48 -5.41 -8.21
C MET A 242 38.80 -6.78 -8.83
N ILE A 243 37.78 -7.51 -9.31
CA ILE A 243 37.98 -8.80 -10.01
C ILE A 243 38.72 -8.61 -11.34
N ALA A 244 38.36 -7.59 -12.11
CA ALA A 244 39.02 -7.26 -13.37
C ALA A 244 40.49 -6.85 -13.17
N ALA A 245 40.78 -6.04 -12.15
CA ALA A 245 42.15 -5.64 -11.81
C ALA A 245 43.02 -6.83 -11.36
N ARG A 246 42.44 -7.78 -10.61
CA ARG A 246 43.13 -9.00 -10.16
C ARG A 246 43.47 -9.95 -11.30
N ARG A 247 42.63 -10.00 -12.35
CA ARG A 247 42.90 -10.78 -13.57
C ARG A 247 44.03 -10.18 -14.40
N ARG A 248 44.08 -8.85 -14.55
CA ARG A 248 45.15 -8.16 -15.30
C ARG A 248 46.54 -8.36 -14.69
N ARG A 249 46.65 -8.42 -13.37
CA ARG A 249 47.93 -8.65 -12.66
C ARG A 249 48.47 -10.08 -12.75
N LYS A 250 47.69 -11.06 -13.21
CA LYS A 250 48.15 -12.45 -13.39
C LYS A 250 48.67 -12.75 -14.80
N THR A 251 48.48 -11.81 -15.73
CA THR A 251 48.87 -11.93 -17.15
C THR A 251 50.06 -11.03 -17.53
N ALA A 252 50.66 -10.33 -16.56
CA ALA A 252 51.94 -9.64 -16.69
C ALA A 252 52.97 -10.39 -15.84
#